data_AF-F3SM67-F1
#
_entry.id   AF-F3SM67-F1
#
_cell.length_a   1.000
_cell.length_b   1.000
_cell.length_c   1.000
_cell.angle_alpha   90.00
_cell.angle_beta   90.00
_cell.angle_gamma   90.00
#
_symmetry.space_group_name_H-M   'P 1'
#
loop_
_entity.id
_entity.type
_entity.pdbx_description
1 polymer ?
#
loop_
_entity_poly.entity_id
_entity_poly.type
_entity_poly.pdbx_seq_one_letter_code
_entity_poly.pdbx_strand_id
1 'polypeptide(L)'
;MESKMTKVSLVYISLSGNTESFVRRLTDYLLEQHPSLEVEKIHIKDMVKEGQPFFEMDNPFVAFLPTYLEGGNGVDNGDVEILTTDVGDFIAYGQNASKCLGVIGSGNRNFNNQYCLTAKQYSECFGFPVLADFEMRGMLGDIKKVAGIIEELYHIEKNENQ
;
A
#
# COMPACT_ATOMS: atom_id res chain seq x y z
N MET A 1 25.32 16.91 13.43
CA MET A 1 24.16 17.06 12.53
C MET A 1 23.55 15.67 12.46
N GLU A 2 22.49 15.41 13.22
CA GLU A 2 21.78 14.12 13.15
C GLU A 2 21.23 14.00 11.72
N SER A 3 21.78 13.09 10.93
CA SER A 3 21.13 12.61 9.72
C SER A 3 19.80 12.04 10.17
N LYS A 4 18.70 12.77 9.93
CA LYS A 4 17.35 12.32 10.25
C LYS A 4 17.16 11.00 9.50
N MET A 5 17.14 9.88 10.22
CA MET A 5 16.97 8.57 9.61
C MET A 5 15.63 8.57 8.89
N THR A 6 15.65 8.29 7.58
CA THR A 6 14.42 8.25 6.78
C THR A 6 13.65 7.00 7.15
N LYS A 7 12.47 7.19 7.76
CA LYS A 7 11.54 6.11 8.10
C LYS A 7 10.49 5.95 7.01
N VAL A 8 10.44 4.76 6.41
CA VAL A 8 9.44 4.37 5.41
C VAL A 8 8.30 3.63 6.12
N SER A 9 7.07 4.14 5.99
CA SER A 9 5.89 3.50 6.58
C SER A 9 5.01 2.88 5.48
N LEU A 10 4.75 1.58 5.61
CA LEU A 10 3.96 0.76 4.69
C LEU A 10 2.66 0.35 5.38
N VAL A 11 1.55 0.98 5.01
CA VAL A 11 0.22 0.69 5.56
C VAL A 11 -0.50 -0.28 4.62
N TYR A 12 -1.01 -1.39 5.12
CA TYR A 12 -1.62 -2.39 4.25
C TYR A 12 -2.67 -3.25 4.92
N ILE A 13 -3.49 -3.89 4.08
CA ILE A 13 -4.33 -5.00 4.49
C ILE A 13 -4.07 -6.21 3.59
N SER A 14 -4.19 -7.40 4.17
CA SER A 14 -3.98 -8.68 3.49
C SER A 14 -4.91 -9.73 4.08
N LEU A 15 -5.87 -10.19 3.28
CA LEU A 15 -6.85 -11.19 3.73
C LEU A 15 -6.37 -12.62 3.45
N SER A 16 -5.72 -12.83 2.30
CA SER A 16 -5.26 -14.13 1.80
C SER A 16 -3.73 -14.28 1.73
N GLY A 17 -2.97 -13.26 2.15
CA GLY A 17 -1.50 -13.32 2.24
C GLY A 17 -0.74 -12.80 1.01
N ASN A 18 -1.41 -12.43 -0.08
CA ASN A 18 -0.77 -11.91 -1.28
C ASN A 18 -0.06 -10.56 -1.04
N THR A 19 -0.77 -9.57 -0.50
CA THR A 19 -0.23 -8.25 -0.16
C THR A 19 0.82 -8.35 0.95
N GLU A 20 0.58 -9.15 1.99
CA GLU A 20 1.56 -9.48 3.03
C GLU A 20 2.87 -10.01 2.42
N SER A 21 2.76 -10.97 1.49
CA SER A 21 3.93 -11.53 0.81
C SER A 21 4.68 -10.50 -0.03
N PHE A 22 3.99 -9.53 -0.62
CA PHE A 22 4.60 -8.43 -1.37
C PHE A 22 5.32 -7.47 -0.42
N VAL A 23 4.62 -6.95 0.60
CA VAL A 23 5.17 -6.01 1.59
C VAL A 23 6.40 -6.60 2.30
N ARG A 24 6.36 -7.87 2.69
CA ARG A 24 7.52 -8.55 3.28
C ARG A 24 8.72 -8.56 2.32
N ARG A 25 8.55 -9.04 1.08
CA ARG A 25 9.66 -9.10 0.11
C ARG A 25 10.16 -7.72 -0.31
N LEU A 26 9.28 -6.74 -0.37
CA LEU A 26 9.64 -5.35 -0.63
C LEU A 26 10.49 -4.80 0.51
N THR A 27 10.10 -5.08 1.76
CA THR A 27 10.90 -4.72 2.95
C THR A 27 12.27 -5.39 2.90
N ASP A 28 12.31 -6.71 2.63
CA ASP A 28 13.57 -7.46 2.51
C ASP A 28 14.48 -6.83 1.44
N TYR A 29 13.92 -6.48 0.26
CA TYR A 29 14.65 -5.85 -0.82
C TYR A 29 15.15 -4.44 -0.46
N LEU A 30 14.30 -3.61 0.15
CA LEU A 30 14.69 -2.27 0.59
C LEU A 30 15.81 -2.31 1.63
N LEU A 31 15.78 -3.25 2.58
CA LEU A 31 16.83 -3.41 3.59
C LEU A 31 18.11 -4.03 3.03
N GLU A 32 18.01 -4.87 2.00
CA GLU A 32 19.19 -5.35 1.26
C GLU A 32 19.90 -4.20 0.55
N GLN A 33 19.15 -3.30 -0.09
CA GLN A 33 19.71 -2.12 -0.76
C GLN A 33 20.15 -1.05 0.23
N HIS A 34 19.42 -0.85 1.32
CA HIS A 34 19.60 0.24 2.28
C HIS A 34 19.60 -0.29 3.71
N PRO A 35 20.72 -0.86 4.21
CA PRO A 35 20.74 -1.54 5.51
C PRO A 35 20.44 -0.67 6.73
N SER A 36 20.58 0.66 6.59
CA SER A 36 20.26 1.65 7.64
C SER A 36 18.85 2.22 7.55
N LEU A 37 18.03 1.79 6.57
CA LEU A 37 16.67 2.25 6.40
C LEU A 37 15.77 1.71 7.51
N GLU A 38 14.96 2.57 8.12
CA GLU A 38 13.90 2.13 9.00
C GLU A 38 12.64 1.87 8.18
N VAL A 39 12.13 0.64 8.20
CA VAL A 39 10.88 0.27 7.51
C VAL A 39 9.85 -0.19 8.55
N GLU A 40 8.77 0.57 8.66
CA GLU A 40 7.63 0.26 9.51
C GLU A 40 6.50 -0.35 8.67
N LYS A 41 5.86 -1.38 9.22
CA LYS A 41 4.73 -2.07 8.61
C LYS A 41 3.53 -1.96 9.54
N ILE A 42 2.42 -1.43 9.02
CA ILE A 42 1.16 -1.30 9.76
C ILE A 42 0.12 -2.16 9.04
N HIS A 43 -0.20 -3.31 9.65
CA HIS A 43 -1.22 -4.22 9.12
C HIS A 43 -2.59 -3.87 9.72
N ILE A 44 -3.47 -3.25 8.91
CA ILE A 44 -4.78 -2.75 9.36
C ILE A 44 -5.67 -3.85 9.95
N LYS A 45 -5.71 -5.03 9.32
CA LYS A 45 -6.45 -6.20 9.83
C LYS A 45 -6.04 -6.59 11.26
N ASP A 46 -4.74 -6.58 11.57
CA ASP A 46 -4.25 -6.97 12.90
C ASP A 46 -4.66 -5.92 13.94
N MET A 47 -4.52 -4.63 13.59
CA MET A 47 -4.96 -3.51 14.44
C MET A 47 -6.46 -3.61 14.78
N VAL A 48 -7.32 -3.85 13.78
CA VAL A 48 -8.77 -4.02 13.96
C VAL A 48 -9.09 -5.27 14.79
N LYS A 49 -8.44 -6.41 14.47
CA LYS A 49 -8.64 -7.67 15.20
C LYS A 49 -8.25 -7.57 16.67
N GLU A 50 -7.22 -6.79 16.98
CA GLU A 50 -6.74 -6.56 18.35
C GLU A 50 -7.52 -5.45 19.07
N GLY A 51 -8.47 -4.79 18.42
CA GLY A 51 -9.27 -3.71 19.00
C GLY A 51 -8.46 -2.45 19.29
N GLN A 52 -7.34 -2.25 18.58
CA GLN A 52 -6.53 -1.05 18.69
C GLN A 52 -7.21 0.11 17.94
N PRO A 53 -7.27 1.32 18.51
CA PRO A 53 -7.86 2.47 17.82
C PRO A 53 -6.98 2.93 16.65
N PHE A 54 -7.61 3.48 15.61
CA PHE A 54 -6.88 4.21 14.58
C PHE A 54 -6.24 5.47 15.16
N PHE A 55 -5.11 5.86 14.57
CA PHE A 55 -4.28 6.97 15.03
C PHE A 55 -3.80 7.80 13.83
N GLU A 56 -3.36 9.03 14.10
CA GLU A 56 -2.71 9.86 13.09
C GLU A 56 -1.25 9.44 12.90
N MET A 57 -0.85 9.22 11.66
CA MET A 57 0.54 8.92 11.29
C MET A 57 1.46 10.11 11.57
N ASP A 58 2.63 9.88 12.14
CA ASP A 58 3.61 10.94 12.40
C ASP A 58 4.47 11.27 11.15
N ASN A 59 4.53 10.35 10.19
CA ASN A 59 5.31 10.47 8.95
C ASN A 59 4.44 10.17 7.72
N PRO A 60 4.92 10.54 6.51
CA PRO A 60 4.27 10.10 5.28
C PRO A 60 4.30 8.57 5.13
N PHE A 61 3.30 8.00 4.47
CA PHE A 61 3.18 6.56 4.26
C PHE A 61 2.68 6.20 2.86
N VAL A 62 2.87 4.94 2.46
CA VAL A 62 2.29 4.37 1.24
C VAL A 62 1.26 3.31 1.62
N ALA A 63 0.07 3.36 1.00
CA ALA A 63 -0.99 2.39 1.22
C ALA A 63 -0.91 1.23 0.21
N PHE A 64 -1.09 -0.02 0.67
CA PHE A 64 -1.20 -1.20 -0.20
C PHE A 64 -2.58 -1.84 -0.04
N LEU A 65 -3.34 -1.86 -1.14
CA LEU A 65 -4.76 -2.18 -1.11
C LEU A 65 -5.09 -3.33 -2.08
N PRO A 66 -5.41 -4.54 -1.58
CA PRO A 66 -5.95 -5.59 -2.41
C PRO A 66 -7.39 -5.28 -2.82
N THR A 67 -7.77 -5.68 -4.03
CA THR A 67 -9.12 -5.45 -4.57
C THR A 67 -10.07 -6.56 -4.13
N TYR A 68 -11.09 -6.18 -3.36
CA TYR A 68 -12.23 -7.02 -3.02
C TYR A 68 -13.49 -6.21 -3.29
N LEU A 69 -14.27 -6.64 -4.27
CA LEU A 69 -15.51 -5.98 -4.66
C LEU A 69 -16.67 -6.96 -4.53
N GLU A 70 -17.88 -6.44 -4.31
CA GLU A 70 -19.10 -7.22 -4.48
C GLU A 70 -19.14 -7.78 -5.90
N GLY A 71 -19.39 -9.07 -6.08
CA GLY A 71 -19.58 -9.62 -7.42
C GLY A 71 -20.81 -9.02 -8.09
N GLY A 72 -20.73 -8.69 -9.38
CA GLY A 72 -21.89 -8.24 -10.13
C GLY A 72 -23.01 -9.29 -10.12
N ASN A 73 -24.26 -8.83 -9.99
CA ASN A 73 -25.46 -9.67 -10.00
C ASN A 73 -26.19 -9.66 -11.36
N GLY A 74 -25.55 -9.09 -12.39
CA GLY A 74 -26.13 -8.90 -13.73
C GLY A 74 -26.94 -7.60 -13.89
N VAL A 75 -27.14 -6.83 -12.82
CA VAL A 75 -27.77 -5.49 -12.81
C VAL A 75 -26.76 -4.42 -12.44
N ASP A 76 -25.95 -4.68 -11.40
CA ASP A 76 -24.84 -3.81 -10.99
C ASP A 76 -23.50 -4.39 -11.44
N ASN A 77 -22.55 -3.50 -11.77
CA ASN A 77 -21.20 -3.88 -12.22
C ASN A 77 -20.37 -4.58 -11.13
N GLY A 78 -20.82 -4.52 -9.86
CA GLY A 78 -20.08 -5.08 -8.74
C GLY A 78 -18.83 -4.28 -8.41
N ASP A 79 -18.96 -2.95 -8.33
CA ASP A 79 -17.84 -2.03 -8.09
C ASP A 79 -17.80 -1.52 -6.63
N VAL A 80 -18.61 -2.10 -5.73
CA VAL A 80 -18.66 -1.74 -4.30
C VAL A 80 -17.55 -2.47 -3.55
N GLU A 81 -16.70 -1.74 -2.85
CA GLU A 81 -15.66 -2.32 -1.99
C GLU A 81 -16.25 -3.15 -0.84
N ILE A 82 -15.64 -4.30 -0.58
CA ILE A 82 -15.92 -5.14 0.59
C ILE A 82 -14.63 -5.60 1.25
N LEU A 83 -14.70 -5.92 2.54
CA LEU A 83 -13.63 -6.56 3.34
C LEU A 83 -12.35 -5.74 3.57
N THR A 84 -12.14 -4.65 2.83
CA THR A 84 -10.93 -3.81 2.92
C THR A 84 -11.19 -2.37 3.36
N THR A 85 -12.45 -2.04 3.68
CA THR A 85 -12.91 -0.68 4.03
C THR A 85 -12.19 -0.08 5.24
N ASP A 86 -11.70 -0.89 6.17
CA ASP A 86 -10.92 -0.44 7.33
C ASP A 86 -9.67 0.36 6.93
N VAL A 87 -9.11 0.12 5.73
CA VAL A 87 -7.99 0.92 5.20
C VAL A 87 -8.45 2.34 4.87
N GLY A 88 -9.62 2.48 4.24
CA GLY A 88 -10.24 3.76 3.95
C GLY A 88 -10.53 4.54 5.23
N ASP A 89 -11.07 3.87 6.24
CA ASP A 89 -11.33 4.48 7.54
C ASP A 89 -10.03 4.96 8.23
N PHE A 90 -8.95 4.18 8.15
CA PHE A 90 -7.64 4.60 8.67
C PHE A 90 -7.07 5.83 7.92
N ILE A 91 -7.20 5.87 6.59
CA ILE A 91 -6.75 7.01 5.77
C ILE A 91 -7.61 8.26 6.01
N ALA A 92 -8.92 8.08 6.23
CA ALA A 92 -9.85 9.17 6.55
C ALA A 92 -9.67 9.71 7.98
N TYR A 93 -8.97 8.98 8.86
CA TYR A 93 -8.75 9.37 10.24
C TYR A 93 -7.81 10.58 10.35
N GLY A 94 -8.28 11.66 10.96
CA GLY A 94 -7.48 12.86 11.23
C GLY A 94 -6.92 13.49 9.95
N GLN A 95 -5.59 13.62 9.89
CA GLN A 95 -4.87 14.17 8.73
C GLN A 95 -4.17 13.10 7.88
N ASN A 96 -4.49 11.80 8.04
CA ASN A 96 -3.79 10.71 7.35
C ASN A 96 -3.87 10.81 5.82
N ALA A 97 -4.99 11.26 5.26
CA ALA A 97 -5.11 11.47 3.81
C ALA A 97 -4.03 12.42 3.25
N SER A 98 -3.69 13.49 3.98
CA SER A 98 -2.63 14.44 3.58
C SER A 98 -1.21 13.88 3.69
N LYS A 99 -1.04 12.79 4.47
CA LYS A 99 0.24 12.11 4.70
C LYS A 99 0.39 10.86 3.82
N CYS A 100 -0.67 10.41 3.17
CA CYS A 100 -0.62 9.31 2.22
C CYS A 100 0.05 9.78 0.92
N LEU A 101 1.22 9.24 0.62
CA LEU A 101 1.98 9.55 -0.60
C LEU A 101 1.33 8.96 -1.86
N GLY A 102 0.45 7.98 -1.68
CA GLY A 102 -0.27 7.31 -2.74
C GLY A 102 -0.62 5.87 -2.38
N VAL A 103 -1.37 5.23 -3.27
CA VAL A 103 -1.87 3.86 -3.09
C VAL A 103 -1.29 2.93 -4.15
N ILE A 104 -0.96 1.70 -3.73
CA ILE A 104 -0.52 0.61 -4.60
C ILE A 104 -1.58 -0.48 -4.58
N GLY A 105 -2.11 -0.80 -5.76
CA GLY A 105 -3.17 -1.81 -5.92
C GLY A 105 -2.61 -3.23 -6.05
N SER A 106 -3.22 -4.18 -5.35
CA SER A 106 -3.08 -5.61 -5.62
C SER A 106 -4.39 -6.14 -6.21
N GLY A 107 -4.31 -6.89 -7.30
CA GLY A 107 -5.50 -7.42 -7.96
C GLY A 107 -5.24 -8.71 -8.73
N ASN A 108 -6.22 -9.14 -9.51
CA ASN A 108 -6.10 -10.28 -10.42
C ASN A 108 -6.61 -9.86 -11.80
N ARG A 109 -5.80 -10.03 -12.85
CA ARG A 109 -6.11 -9.53 -14.20
C ARG A 109 -7.30 -10.24 -14.83
N ASN A 110 -7.69 -11.41 -14.32
CA ASN A 110 -8.91 -12.10 -14.73
C ASN A 110 -10.18 -11.27 -14.46
N PHE A 111 -10.11 -10.25 -13.59
CA PHE A 111 -11.22 -9.31 -13.33
C PHE A 111 -11.26 -8.13 -14.32
N ASN A 112 -10.43 -8.11 -15.35
CA ASN A 112 -10.49 -7.16 -16.47
C ASN A 112 -10.62 -5.68 -16.02
N ASN A 113 -11.77 -5.04 -16.26
CA ASN A 113 -11.99 -3.63 -15.94
C ASN A 113 -11.95 -3.34 -14.43
N GLN A 114 -12.25 -4.34 -13.61
CA GLN A 114 -12.21 -4.25 -12.15
C GLN A 114 -10.79 -4.48 -11.57
N TYR A 115 -9.79 -4.73 -12.42
CA TYR A 115 -8.42 -4.91 -11.95
C TYR A 115 -7.90 -3.65 -11.23
N CYS A 116 -7.56 -3.83 -9.95
CA CYS A 116 -7.08 -2.77 -9.05
C CYS A 116 -8.05 -1.58 -8.89
N LEU A 117 -9.36 -1.80 -9.05
CA LEU A 117 -10.35 -0.72 -9.03
C LEU A 117 -10.40 0.01 -7.69
N THR A 118 -10.30 -0.69 -6.56
CA THR A 118 -10.36 -0.06 -5.23
C THR A 118 -9.24 0.96 -5.01
N ALA A 119 -8.05 0.72 -5.56
CA ALA A 119 -6.95 1.69 -5.51
C ALA A 119 -7.28 2.97 -6.29
N LYS A 120 -7.96 2.86 -7.44
CA LYS A 120 -8.42 4.02 -8.22
C LYS A 120 -9.51 4.79 -7.48
N GLN A 121 -10.45 4.08 -6.86
CA GLN A 121 -11.50 4.68 -6.03
C GLN A 121 -10.90 5.48 -4.86
N TYR A 122 -9.87 4.95 -4.19
CA TYR A 122 -9.18 5.66 -3.11
C TYR A 122 -8.42 6.88 -3.62
N SER A 123 -7.77 6.76 -4.78
CA SER A 123 -7.09 7.89 -5.43
C SER A 123 -8.08 9.03 -5.75
N GLU A 124 -9.25 8.70 -6.29
CA GLU A 124 -10.31 9.67 -6.57
C GLU A 124 -10.90 10.30 -5.30
N CYS A 125 -11.11 9.49 -4.25
CA CYS A 125 -11.71 9.94 -2.99
C CYS A 125 -10.79 10.86 -2.18
N PHE A 126 -9.51 10.51 -2.07
CA PHE A 126 -8.56 11.19 -1.18
C PHE A 126 -7.56 12.11 -1.90
N GLY A 127 -7.46 12.05 -3.23
CA GLY A 127 -6.66 12.96 -4.06
C GLY A 127 -5.18 12.61 -4.19
N PHE A 128 -4.68 11.55 -3.54
CA PHE A 128 -3.33 11.02 -3.78
C PHE A 128 -3.30 10.10 -5.02
N PRO A 129 -2.14 9.90 -5.67
CA PRO A 129 -2.07 9.09 -6.89
C PRO A 129 -2.13 7.58 -6.62
N VAL A 130 -2.54 6.82 -7.64
CA VAL A 130 -2.18 5.40 -7.75
C VAL A 130 -0.72 5.31 -8.20
N LEU A 131 0.16 4.82 -7.34
CA LEU A 131 1.61 4.76 -7.59
C LEU A 131 1.99 3.58 -8.49
N ALA A 132 1.35 2.43 -8.26
CA ALA A 132 1.57 1.21 -9.02
C ALA A 132 0.44 0.20 -8.77
N ASP A 133 0.36 -0.78 -9.66
CA ASP A 133 -0.41 -2.00 -9.49
C ASP A 133 0.49 -3.23 -9.64
N PHE A 134 0.08 -4.35 -9.01
CA PHE A 134 0.66 -5.67 -9.20
C PHE A 134 -0.39 -6.79 -9.12
N GLU A 135 -0.09 -7.94 -9.71
CA GLU A 135 -1.01 -9.09 -9.73
C GLU A 135 -0.73 -10.08 -8.60
N MET A 136 -1.77 -10.43 -7.83
CA MET A 136 -1.71 -11.33 -6.69
C MET A 136 -0.58 -10.96 -5.74
N ARG A 137 0.43 -11.81 -5.60
CA ARG A 137 1.60 -11.55 -4.76
C ARG A 137 2.63 -10.64 -5.43
N GLY A 138 2.56 -10.37 -6.73
CA GLY A 138 3.56 -9.60 -7.48
C GLY A 138 4.87 -10.35 -7.72
N MET A 139 5.54 -9.98 -8.80
CA MET A 139 6.81 -10.54 -9.27
C MET A 139 8.01 -9.70 -8.81
N LEU A 140 9.23 -10.17 -9.06
CA LEU A 140 10.45 -9.41 -8.74
C LEU A 140 10.50 -8.06 -9.46
N GLY A 141 10.00 -7.98 -10.70
CA GLY A 141 9.91 -6.70 -11.43
C GLY A 141 9.02 -5.69 -10.72
N ASP A 142 7.91 -6.14 -10.12
CA ASP A 142 7.02 -5.29 -9.34
C ASP A 142 7.70 -4.79 -8.06
N ILE A 143 8.46 -5.67 -7.38
CA ILE A 143 9.24 -5.31 -6.19
C ILE A 143 10.25 -4.20 -6.52
N LYS A 144 11.04 -4.37 -7.59
CA LYS A 144 12.03 -3.37 -8.02
C LYS A 144 11.38 -2.04 -8.42
N LYS A 145 10.26 -2.11 -9.16
CA LYS A 145 9.49 -0.93 -9.56
C LYS A 145 9.00 -0.15 -8.34
N VAL A 146 8.37 -0.82 -7.38
CA VAL A 146 7.83 -0.18 -6.17
C VAL A 146 8.95 0.32 -5.25
N ALA A 147 10.06 -0.42 -5.13
CA ALA A 147 11.22 0.04 -4.37
C ALA A 147 11.78 1.36 -4.94
N GLY A 148 11.94 1.46 -6.27
CA GLY A 148 12.38 2.70 -6.92
C GLY A 148 11.42 3.89 -6.68
N ILE A 149 10.11 3.64 -6.70
CA ILE A 149 9.10 4.66 -6.34
C ILE A 149 9.27 5.11 -4.89
N ILE A 150 9.46 4.18 -3.96
CA ILE A 150 9.69 4.51 -2.54
C ILE A 150 10.98 5.31 -2.36
N GLU A 151 12.06 4.92 -3.02
CA GLU A 151 13.32 5.66 -2.98
C GLU A 151 13.14 7.11 -3.45
N GLU A 152 12.39 7.33 -4.53
CA GLU A 152 12.12 8.66 -5.06
C GLU A 152 11.24 9.50 -4.12
N LEU A 153 10.15 8.91 -3.60
CA LEU A 153 9.21 9.59 -2.71
C LEU A 153 9.81 9.95 -1.35
N TYR A 154 10.71 9.13 -0.83
CA TYR A 154 11.37 9.34 0.46
C TYR A 154 12.78 9.95 0.33
N HIS A 155 13.21 10.30 -0.89
CA HIS A 155 14.52 10.87 -1.20
C HIS A 155 15.69 10.03 -0.66
N ILE A 156 15.60 8.71 -0.84
CA ILE A 156 16.64 7.76 -0.46
C ILE A 156 17.69 7.73 -1.58
N GLU A 157 18.96 7.92 -1.24
CA GLU A 157 20.07 7.86 -2.21
C GLU A 157 20.18 6.45 -2.79
N LYS A 158 20.13 6.33 -4.12
CA LYS A 158 20.36 5.04 -4.81
C LYS A 158 21.84 4.68 -4.70
N ASN A 159 22.15 3.46 -4.28
CA ASN A 159 23.51 2.96 -4.38
C ASN A 159 23.87 2.80 -5.86
N GLU A 160 24.78 3.62 -6.38
CA GLU A 160 25.17 3.69 -7.81
C GLU A 160 25.84 2.42 -8.38
N ASN A 161 25.77 1.28 -7.69
CA ASN A 161 26.49 0.04 -8.04
C ASN A 161 25.57 -1.13 -8.46
N GLN A 162 24.39 -0.90 -9.03
CA GLN A 162 23.52 -1.97 -9.53
C GLN A 162 22.96 -1.73 -10.93
#